data_AF-K9W9P4-F1
#
_entry.id   AF-K9W9P4-F1
#
_cell.length_a   1.000
_cell.length_b   1.000
_cell.length_c   1.000
_cell.angle_alpha   90.00
_cell.angle_beta   90.00
_cell.angle_gamma   90.00
#
_symmetry.space_group_name_H-M   'P 1'
#
loop_
_entity.id
_entity.type
_entity.pdbx_description
1 polymer ?
#
loop_
_entity_poly.entity_id
_entity_poly.type
_entity_poly.pdbx_seq_one_letter_code
_entity_poly.pdbx_strand_id
1 'polypeptide(L)' 'MPQESDKRLTPADLRQRTGLTQVHFAISIGKSPSTITKWEARSSLPRGTPSEIKRMCEAYKCTLDELIEAFEGIDIEPE' A
#
# COMPACT_ATOMS: atom_id res chain seq x y z
N MET A 1 30.84 2.34 3.32
CA MET A 1 29.65 2.39 4.21
C MET A 1 28.43 2.29 3.32
N PRO A 2 27.61 1.23 3.36
CA PRO A 2 26.33 1.28 2.67
C PRO A 2 25.47 2.33 3.36
N GLN A 3 24.95 3.27 2.58
CA GLN A 3 24.12 4.36 3.06
C GLN A 3 22.77 3.78 3.51
N GLU A 4 22.35 4.04 4.75
CA GLU A 4 20.98 3.87 5.25
C GLU A 4 20.05 4.91 4.59
N SER A 5 19.92 4.85 3.28
CA SER A 5 19.01 5.71 2.53
C SER A 5 17.60 5.12 2.62
N ASP A 6 16.79 5.68 3.51
CA ASP A 6 15.43 6.12 3.19
C ASP A 6 14.51 5.00 2.65
N LYS A 7 14.15 4.05 3.52
CA LYS A 7 13.27 2.93 3.16
C LYS A 7 11.81 3.38 3.20
N ARG A 8 11.43 4.32 2.33
CA ARG A 8 10.03 4.76 2.20
C ARG A 8 9.14 3.55 2.01
N LEU A 9 8.09 3.47 2.81
CA LEU A 9 7.11 2.42 2.70
C LEU A 9 6.56 2.39 1.27
N THR A 10 6.34 1.19 0.73
CA THR A 10 5.69 1.01 -0.58
C THR A 10 4.43 0.16 -0.44
N PRO A 11 3.51 0.19 -1.43
CA PRO A 11 2.33 -0.67 -1.40
C PRO A 11 2.70 -2.16 -1.44
N ALA A 12 3.86 -2.50 -2.01
CA ALA A 12 4.39 -3.85 -2.02
C ALA A 12 4.86 -4.28 -0.62
N ASP A 13 5.52 -3.40 0.13
CA ASP A 13 5.95 -3.68 1.50
C ASP A 13 4.74 -3.93 2.42
N LEU A 14 3.71 -3.08 2.32
CA LEU A 14 2.45 -3.26 3.02
C LEU A 14 1.82 -4.63 2.72
N ARG A 15 1.75 -5.01 1.44
CA ARG A 15 1.21 -6.34 1.08
C ARG A 15 2.08 -7.46 1.64
N GLN A 16 3.40 -7.39 1.51
CA GLN A 16 4.30 -8.46 1.93
C GLN A 16 4.22 -8.75 3.43
N ARG A 17 4.00 -7.72 4.27
CA ARG A 17 3.75 -7.88 5.72
C ARG A 17 2.55 -8.78 6.04
N THR A 18 1.57 -8.84 5.15
CA THR A 18 0.37 -9.68 5.33
C THR A 18 0.57 -11.12 4.88
N GLY A 19 1.65 -11.43 4.16
CA GLY A 19 1.89 -12.74 3.53
C GLY A 19 1.04 -13.02 2.29
N LEU A 20 0.26 -12.05 1.80
CA LEU A 20 -0.61 -12.22 0.65
C LEU A 20 0.14 -12.03 -0.69
N THR A 21 -0.22 -12.83 -1.69
CA THR A 21 0.18 -12.58 -3.09
C THR A 21 -0.59 -11.40 -3.67
N GLN A 22 -0.13 -10.80 -4.77
CA GLN A 22 -0.87 -9.73 -5.47
C GLN A 22 -2.30 -10.17 -5.83
N VAL A 23 -2.47 -11.43 -6.26
CA VAL A 23 -3.77 -12.00 -6.64
C VAL A 23 -4.70 -12.11 -5.43
N HIS A 24 -4.24 -12.72 -4.33
CA HIS A 24 -5.06 -12.86 -3.13
C HIS A 24 -5.41 -11.51 -2.51
N PHE A 25 -4.46 -10.57 -2.50
CA PHE A 25 -4.73 -9.21 -2.04
C PHE A 25 -5.80 -8.53 -2.91
N ALA A 26 -5.69 -8.60 -4.24
CA ALA A 26 -6.67 -8.02 -5.15
C ALA A 26 -8.10 -8.54 -4.91
N ILE A 27 -8.23 -9.86 -4.75
CA ILE A 27 -9.52 -10.52 -4.45
C ILE A 27 -10.09 -9.99 -3.12
N SER A 28 -9.26 -9.85 -2.09
CA SER A 28 -9.71 -9.39 -0.76
C SER A 28 -10.33 -7.98 -0.75
N ILE A 29 -9.88 -7.10 -1.66
CA ILE A 29 -10.39 -5.73 -1.78
C ILE A 29 -11.30 -5.51 -3.00
N GLY A 30 -11.64 -6.58 -3.72
CA GLY A 30 -12.51 -6.51 -4.90
C GLY A 30 -11.91 -5.74 -6.09
N LYS A 31 -10.58 -5.80 -6.26
CA LYS A 31 -9.86 -5.19 -7.41
C LYS A 31 -9.24 -6.28 -8.28
N SER A 32 -8.79 -5.91 -9.48
CA SER A 32 -8.06 -6.83 -10.35
C SER A 32 -6.58 -6.95 -9.92
N PRO A 33 -5.91 -8.10 -10.16
CA PRO A 33 -4.47 -8.22 -9.94
C PRO A 33 -3.66 -7.17 -10.70
N SER A 34 -4.10 -6.81 -11.92
CA SER A 34 -3.49 -5.75 -12.73
C SER A 34 -3.56 -4.36 -12.09
N THR A 35 -4.57 -4.09 -11.25
CA THR A 35 -4.66 -2.85 -10.49
C THR A 35 -3.57 -2.81 -9.41
N ILE A 36 -3.36 -3.93 -8.72
CA ILE A 36 -2.31 -4.06 -7.70
C ILE A 36 -0.92 -3.92 -8.32
N THR A 37 -0.67 -4.53 -9.49
CA THR A 37 0.59 -4.35 -10.21
C THR A 37 0.87 -2.88 -10.53
N LYS A 38 -0.15 -2.12 -10.98
CA LYS A 38 0.01 -0.68 -11.26
C LYS A 38 0.26 0.15 -10.00
N TRP A 39 -0.36 -0.22 -8.88
CA TRP A 39 -0.13 0.39 -7.58
C TRP A 39 1.30 0.17 -7.10
N GLU A 40 1.77 -1.08 -7.12
CA GLU A 40 3.13 -1.43 -6.70
C GLU A 40 4.20 -0.83 -7.62
N ALA A 41 3.89 -0.66 -8.91
CA ALA A 41 4.74 0.05 -9.86
C ALA A 41 4.62 1.59 -9.80
N ARG A 42 3.89 2.15 -8.82
CA ARG A 42 3.60 3.58 -8.66
C ARG A 42 3.04 4.26 -9.93
N SER A 43 2.45 3.48 -10.81
CA SER A 43 1.90 3.95 -12.09
C SER A 43 0.45 4.45 -11.95
N SER A 44 -0.18 4.18 -10.80
CA SER A 44 -1.51 4.72 -10.45
C SER A 44 -1.72 4.75 -8.94
N LEU A 45 -2.49 5.73 -8.47
CA LEU A 45 -2.94 5.82 -7.09
C LEU A 45 -4.27 5.09 -6.88
N PRO A 46 -4.55 4.60 -5.66
CA PRO A 46 -5.82 4.03 -5.31
C PRO A 46 -6.88 5.13 -5.30
N ARG A 47 -8.03 4.84 -5.91
CA ARG A 47 -9.19 5.72 -5.90
C ARG A 47 -10.40 4.93 -5.41
N GLY A 48 -11.18 5.55 -4.54
CA GLY A 48 -12.37 4.95 -3.97
C GLY A 48 -13.04 5.87 -2.96
N THR A 49 -14.21 5.45 -2.50
CA THR A 49 -14.91 6.06 -1.37
C THR A 49 -14.15 5.85 -0.06
N PRO A 50 -14.40 6.64 1.01
CA PRO A 50 -13.79 6.42 2.33
C PRO A 50 -13.96 4.98 2.85
N SER A 51 -15.10 4.36 2.57
CA SER A 51 -15.37 2.96 2.92
C SER A 51 -14.46 1.97 2.19
N GLU A 52 -14.11 2.24 0.92
CA GLU A 52 -13.14 1.44 0.17
C GLU A 52 -11.72 1.64 0.70
N ILE A 53 -11.34 2.88 1.02
CA ILE A 53 -10.02 3.17 1.63
C ILE A 53 -9.88 2.47 2.97
N LYS A 54 -10.91 2.51 3.83
CA LYS A 54 -10.93 1.76 5.09
C LYS A 54 -10.71 0.26 4.87
N ARG A 55 -11.40 -0.34 3.88
CA ARG A 55 -11.19 -1.75 3.53
C ARG A 55 -9.76 -2.04 3.07
N MET A 56 -9.13 -1.10 2.37
CA MET A 56 -7.72 -1.23 2.00
C MET A 56 -6.81 -1.21 3.23
N CYS A 57 -7.01 -0.28 4.17
CA CYS A 57 -6.26 -0.26 5.44
C CYS A 57 -6.38 -1.59 6.19
N GLU A 58 -7.60 -2.13 6.30
CA GLU A 58 -7.89 -3.42 6.94
C GLU A 58 -7.19 -4.59 6.22
N ALA A 59 -7.23 -4.62 4.88
CA ALA A 59 -6.60 -5.67 4.09
C ALA A 59 -5.07 -5.61 4.15
N TYR A 60 -4.49 -4.42 4.12
CA TYR A 60 -3.05 -4.19 4.29
C TYR A 60 -2.58 -4.33 5.75
N LYS A 61 -3.51 -4.37 6.71
CA LYS A 61 -3.21 -4.32 8.16
C LYS A 61 -2.33 -3.12 8.52
N CYS A 62 -2.71 -1.96 8.01
CA CYS A 62 -1.99 -0.70 8.20
C CYS A 62 -2.94 0.42 8.64
N THR A 63 -2.36 1.49 9.16
CA THR A 63 -3.05 2.75 9.43
C THR A 63 -3.32 3.54 8.13
N LEU A 64 -4.14 4.59 8.21
CA LEU A 64 -4.32 5.50 7.07
C LEU A 64 -3.02 6.24 6.75
N ASP A 65 -2.24 6.59 7.77
CA ASP A 65 -0.94 7.26 7.62
C ASP A 65 0.06 6.39 6.86
N GLU A 66 0.23 5.13 7.26
CA GLU A 66 1.06 4.17 6.51
C GLU A 66 0.57 3.99 5.06
N LEU A 67 -0.75 4.04 4.83
CA LEU A 67 -1.28 3.99 3.46
C LEU A 67 -0.89 5.23 2.65
N ILE A 68 -0.96 6.42 3.25
CA ILE A 68 -0.56 7.69 2.62
C ILE A 68 0.93 7.66 2.31
N GLU A 69 1.78 7.30 3.27
CA GLU A 69 3.23 7.14 3.07
C GLU A 69 3.51 6.20 1.89
N ALA A 70 2.87 5.03 1.88
CA ALA A 70 3.09 4.01 0.87
C ALA A 70 2.80 4.50 -0.56
N PHE A 71 1.72 5.26 -0.74
CA PHE A 71 1.24 5.64 -2.06
C PHE A 71 1.73 7.02 -2.51
N GLU A 72 1.84 7.97 -1.59
CA GLU A 72 2.23 9.36 -1.85
C GLU A 72 3.74 9.57 -1.64
N GLY A 73 4.40 8.71 -0.87
CA GLY A 73 5.83 8.84 -0.55
C GLY A 73 6.14 10.03 0.35
N ILE A 74 5.19 10.39 1.23
CA ILE A 74 5.33 11.45 2.23
C ILE A 74 5.97 10.84 3.48
N ASP A 75 7.06 11.42 3.97
CA ASP A 75 7.63 11.06 5.27
C ASP A 75 6.69 11.57 6.37
N ILE A 76 5.97 10.66 7.03
CA ILE A 76 5.14 11.00 8.18
C ILE A 76 6.05 10.91 9.40
N GLU A 77 6.62 12.05 9.84
CA GLU A 77 7.29 12.09 11.13
C GLU A 77 6.24 11.93 12.24
N PRO A 78 6.35 10.90 13.10
CA PRO A 78 5.48 10.77 14.25
C PRO A 78 5.82 11.88 15.26
N GLU A 79 4.82 12.67 15.67
CA GLU A 79 4.90 13.66 16.75
C GLU A 79 5.10 13.00 18.13
#